data_AF-A0A434I3T5-F1
#
_entry.id   AF-A0A434I3T5-F1
#
_cell.length_a   1.000
_cell.length_b   1.000
_cell.length_c   1.000
_cell.angle_alpha   90.00
_cell.angle_beta   90.00
_cell.angle_gamma   90.00
#
_symmetry.space_group_name_H-M   'P 1'
#
loop_
_entity.id
_entity.type
_entity.pdbx_description
1 polymer ?
#
loop_
_entity_poly.entity_id
_entity_poly.type
_entity_poly.pdbx_seq_one_letter_code
_entity_poly.pdbx_strand_id
1 'polypeptide(L)'
;MPHYRPLGPRDDGLSELVKIRGEDLARGFQESQQAAVDRIEEHVSDLEIDCDFRRLDGFLFPAAWMDENEATKQCDEEYEAAGKVGAIADHGRGVPLKGHEAAPVLRYPDQATFHPLKYLRALLDDFRERGGKAFAESAVTEIEEGEQIRLCVEGGATITADNAVFATNSPVNTV
;
A
#
# COMPACT_ATOMS: atom_id res chain seq x y z
N MET A 1 -16.40 -21.02 -8.24
CA MET A 1 -16.09 -19.73 -7.61
C MET A 1 -14.58 -19.69 -7.39
N PRO A 2 -13.80 -18.90 -8.14
CA PRO A 2 -12.40 -18.71 -7.78
C PRO A 2 -12.37 -17.91 -6.49
N HIS A 3 -11.72 -18.47 -5.46
CA HIS A 3 -11.52 -17.80 -4.18
C HIS A 3 -10.81 -16.46 -4.41
N TYR A 4 -11.54 -15.36 -4.20
CA TYR A 4 -10.95 -14.04 -4.07
C TYR A 4 -10.09 -14.05 -2.80
N ARG A 5 -8.80 -14.34 -2.93
CA ARG A 5 -7.82 -13.87 -1.95
C ARG A 5 -7.67 -12.36 -2.19
N PRO A 6 -7.75 -11.50 -1.19
CA PRO A 6 -7.33 -10.12 -1.35
C PRO A 6 -5.83 -10.07 -1.72
N LEU A 7 -5.36 -8.93 -2.23
CA LEU A 7 -3.94 -8.59 -2.16
C LEU A 7 -3.64 -8.49 -0.65
N GLY A 8 -3.07 -9.55 -0.08
CA GLY A 8 -2.66 -9.54 1.31
C GLY A 8 -1.66 -8.39 1.53
N PRO A 9 -1.57 -7.85 2.76
CA PRO A 9 -0.48 -6.94 3.08
C PRO A 9 0.86 -7.56 2.68
N ARG A 10 1.83 -6.70 2.35
CA ARG A 10 3.22 -6.99 1.91
C ARG A 10 4.00 -7.99 2.81
N ASP A 11 3.38 -8.48 3.87
CA ASP A 11 3.96 -9.35 4.90
C ASP A 11 4.45 -10.69 4.34
N ASP A 12 3.87 -11.18 3.24
CA ASP A 12 4.23 -12.48 2.64
C ASP A 12 5.36 -12.40 1.58
N GLY A 13 5.84 -11.20 1.22
CA GLY A 13 6.94 -11.00 0.26
C GLY A 13 6.55 -11.04 -1.23
N LEU A 14 7.49 -10.65 -2.10
CA LEU A 14 7.30 -10.67 -3.56
C LEU A 14 7.33 -12.09 -4.12
N SER A 15 8.12 -12.99 -3.54
CA SER A 15 8.23 -14.39 -3.99
C SER A 15 6.89 -15.12 -3.87
N GLU A 16 6.19 -14.95 -2.74
CA GLU A 16 4.87 -15.54 -2.53
C GLU A 16 3.80 -14.86 -3.41
N LEU A 17 3.90 -13.54 -3.63
CA LEU A 17 3.01 -12.83 -4.55
C LEU A 17 3.11 -13.39 -5.98
N VAL A 18 4.34 -13.55 -6.50
CA VAL A 18 4.59 -14.14 -7.82
C VAL A 18 4.04 -15.56 -7.90
N LYS A 19 4.22 -16.36 -6.85
CA LYS A 19 3.73 -17.74 -6.79
C LYS A 19 2.20 -17.84 -6.78
N ILE A 20 1.51 -16.98 -6.02
CA ILE A 20 0.04 -17.02 -5.91
C ILE A 20 -0.65 -16.35 -7.11
N ARG A 21 -0.05 -15.30 -7.69
CA ARG A 21 -0.70 -14.43 -8.69
C ARG A 21 -0.08 -14.47 -10.08
N GLY A 22 1.11 -15.05 -10.22
CA GLY A 22 1.89 -14.98 -11.45
C GLY A 22 2.64 -13.66 -11.58
N GLU A 23 3.63 -13.67 -12.47
CA GLU A 23 4.59 -12.57 -12.64
C GLU A 23 3.94 -11.28 -13.14
N ASP A 24 2.97 -11.36 -14.07
CA ASP A 24 2.37 -10.15 -14.67
C ASP A 24 1.55 -9.35 -13.64
N LEU A 25 0.76 -10.03 -12.80
CA LEU A 25 0.01 -9.36 -11.73
C LEU A 25 0.94 -8.83 -10.64
N ALA A 26 2.01 -9.56 -10.32
CA ALA A 26 3.01 -9.12 -9.35
C ALA A 26 3.79 -7.89 -9.86
N ARG A 27 4.10 -7.84 -11.16
CA ARG A 27 4.71 -6.67 -11.82
C ARG A 27 3.80 -5.45 -11.75
N GLY A 28 2.53 -5.59 -12.17
CA GLY A 28 1.58 -4.48 -12.10
C GLY A 28 1.35 -3.98 -10.67
N PHE A 29 1.36 -4.89 -9.69
CA PHE A 29 1.32 -4.52 -8.27
C PHE A 29 2.56 -3.71 -7.86
N GLN A 30 3.77 -4.18 -8.20
CA GLN A 30 5.01 -3.47 -7.89
C GLN A 30 5.07 -2.08 -8.54
N GLU A 31 4.67 -1.96 -9.81
CA GLU A 31 4.56 -0.68 -10.52
C GLU A 31 3.58 0.27 -9.82
N SER A 32 2.41 -0.24 -9.39
CA SER A 32 1.42 0.54 -8.62
C SER A 32 1.99 1.03 -7.29
N GLN A 33 2.78 0.21 -6.59
CA GLN A 33 3.39 0.61 -5.33
C GLN A 33 4.39 1.75 -5.53
N GLN A 34 5.24 1.67 -6.57
CA GLN A 34 6.18 2.75 -6.88
C GLN A 34 5.44 4.03 -7.28
N ALA A 35 4.46 3.92 -8.19
CA ALA A 35 3.65 5.06 -8.62
C ALA A 35 2.91 5.72 -7.46
N ALA A 36 2.49 4.96 -6.44
CA ALA A 36 1.87 5.52 -5.24
C ALA A 36 2.86 6.34 -4.40
N VAL A 37 4.11 5.89 -4.25
CA VAL A 37 5.15 6.67 -3.55
C VAL A 37 5.46 7.96 -4.32
N ASP A 38 5.61 7.87 -5.64
CA ASP A 38 5.89 9.01 -6.49
C ASP A 38 4.74 10.02 -6.45
N ARG A 39 3.48 9.55 -6.46
CA ARG A 39 2.31 10.41 -6.30
C ARG A 39 2.25 11.11 -4.93
N ILE A 40 2.67 10.44 -3.87
CA ILE A 40 2.77 11.08 -2.54
C ILE A 40 3.79 12.22 -2.60
N GLU A 41 4.96 12.00 -3.22
CA GLU A 41 5.98 13.04 -3.39
C GLU A 41 5.47 14.22 -4.23
N GLU A 42 4.78 13.95 -5.34
CA GLU A 42 4.12 14.96 -6.17
C GLU A 42 3.16 15.82 -5.33
N HIS A 43 2.26 15.21 -4.56
CA HIS A 43 1.33 15.94 -3.69
C HIS A 43 2.06 16.76 -2.62
N VAL A 44 3.12 16.20 -2.01
CA VAL A 44 3.91 16.90 -1.00
C VAL A 44 4.54 18.15 -1.58
N SER A 45 5.07 18.07 -2.80
CA SER A 45 5.65 19.20 -3.52
C SER A 45 4.60 20.22 -3.93
N ASP A 46 3.53 19.77 -4.60
CA ASP A 46 2.53 20.65 -5.23
C ASP A 46 1.66 21.38 -4.20
N LEU A 47 1.37 20.73 -3.06
CA LEU A 47 0.53 21.27 -1.98
C LEU A 47 1.36 21.75 -0.79
N GLU A 48 2.69 21.76 -0.90
CA GLU A 48 3.63 22.17 0.16
C GLU A 48 3.35 21.49 1.51
N ILE A 49 3.11 20.17 1.49
CA ILE A 49 2.65 19.42 2.65
C ILE A 49 3.79 19.18 3.63
N ASP A 50 3.71 19.76 4.82
CA ASP A 50 4.60 19.44 5.95
C ASP A 50 4.24 18.10 6.60
N CYS A 51 4.56 16.97 5.95
CA CYS A 51 4.33 15.62 6.47
C CYS A 51 5.61 14.83 6.76
N ASP A 52 6.74 15.50 7.00
CA ASP A 52 8.03 14.85 7.27
C ASP A 52 8.46 13.86 6.16
N PHE A 53 8.02 14.10 4.91
CA PHE A 53 8.35 13.27 3.76
C PHE A 53 9.86 13.29 3.49
N ARG A 54 10.44 12.12 3.26
CA ARG A 54 11.80 11.98 2.76
C ARG A 54 11.96 10.67 2.00
N ARG A 55 12.77 10.71 0.95
CA ARG A 55 13.28 9.51 0.28
C ARG A 55 14.36 8.83 1.13
N LEU A 56 14.35 7.51 1.16
CA LEU A 56 15.34 6.68 1.85
C LEU A 56 15.38 5.27 1.26
N ASP A 57 16.35 4.49 1.71
CA ASP A 57 16.43 3.07 1.39
C ASP A 57 15.54 2.25 2.33
N GLY A 58 14.73 1.36 1.76
CA GLY A 58 14.06 0.30 2.49
C GLY A 58 14.95 -0.93 2.60
N PHE A 59 14.95 -1.60 3.75
CA PHE A 59 15.72 -2.83 3.96
C PHE A 59 14.78 -3.97 4.37
N LEU A 60 14.86 -5.09 3.67
CA LEU A 60 14.27 -6.36 4.06
C LEU A 60 15.37 -7.24 4.64
N PHE A 61 15.14 -7.78 5.84
CA PHE A 61 16.10 -8.61 6.56
C PHE A 61 15.34 -9.63 7.42
N PRO A 62 15.93 -10.81 7.70
CA PRO A 62 15.30 -11.88 8.46
C PRO A 62 15.12 -11.51 9.93
N ALA A 63 14.25 -12.23 10.64
CA ALA A 63 14.17 -12.14 12.10
C ALA A 63 15.48 -12.61 12.77
N ALA A 64 15.85 -12.01 13.91
CA ALA A 64 17.14 -12.25 14.57
C ALA A 64 17.37 -13.70 15.05
N TRP A 65 16.31 -14.48 15.18
CA TRP A 65 16.34 -15.88 15.62
C TRP A 65 16.27 -16.88 14.46
N MET A 66 16.18 -16.41 13.21
CA MET A 66 16.14 -17.28 12.03
C MET A 66 17.51 -17.90 11.75
N ASP A 67 17.53 -19.16 11.31
CA ASP A 67 18.77 -19.83 10.88
C ASP A 67 19.40 -19.11 9.68
N GLU A 68 20.72 -19.03 9.62
CA GLU A 68 21.43 -18.28 8.57
C GLU A 68 21.18 -18.86 7.17
N ASN A 69 21.11 -20.19 7.03
CA ASN A 69 20.87 -20.80 5.72
C ASN A 69 19.43 -20.56 5.26
N GLU A 70 18.48 -20.66 6.19
CA GLU A 70 17.07 -20.35 5.91
C GLU A 70 16.88 -18.88 5.52
N ALA A 71 17.49 -17.97 6.28
CA ALA A 71 17.45 -16.54 6.01
C ALA A 71 18.06 -16.18 4.66
N THR A 72 19.22 -16.77 4.33
CA THR A 72 19.89 -16.54 3.04
C THR A 72 19.01 -17.03 1.90
N LYS A 73 18.44 -18.23 2.04
CA LYS A 73 17.56 -18.80 1.04
C LYS A 73 16.32 -17.92 0.78
N GLN A 74 15.65 -17.45 1.83
CA GLN A 74 14.48 -16.57 1.68
C GLN A 74 14.87 -15.22 1.03
N CYS A 75 16.02 -14.67 1.41
CA CYS A 75 16.56 -13.44 0.82
C CYS A 75 16.84 -13.61 -0.69
N ASP A 76 17.45 -14.72 -1.09
CA ASP A 76 17.72 -15.05 -2.49
C ASP A 76 16.42 -15.23 -3.29
N GLU A 77 15.43 -15.95 -2.74
CA GLU A 77 14.12 -16.15 -3.36
C GLU A 77 13.38 -14.81 -3.58
N GLU A 78 13.43 -13.91 -2.60
CA GLU A 78 12.88 -12.55 -2.73
C GLU A 78 13.64 -11.71 -3.76
N TYR A 79 14.96 -11.82 -3.82
CA TYR A 79 15.79 -11.10 -4.79
C TYR A 79 15.46 -11.51 -6.23
N GLU A 80 15.35 -12.82 -6.47
CA GLU A 80 14.95 -13.33 -7.78
C GLU A 80 13.54 -12.87 -8.16
N ALA A 81 12.60 -12.88 -7.20
CA ALA A 81 11.25 -12.40 -7.42
C ALA A 81 11.22 -10.90 -7.76
N ALA A 82 11.98 -10.09 -7.03
CA ALA A 82 12.16 -8.65 -7.29
C ALA A 82 12.61 -8.41 -8.74
N GLY A 83 13.61 -9.16 -9.22
CA GLY A 83 14.09 -9.07 -10.60
C GLY A 83 13.00 -9.41 -11.63
N LYS A 84 12.19 -10.46 -11.41
CA LYS A 84 11.10 -10.87 -12.33
C LYS A 84 10.00 -9.82 -12.46
N VAL A 85 9.72 -9.10 -11.37
CA VAL A 85 8.69 -8.04 -11.33
C VAL A 85 9.25 -6.66 -11.65
N GLY A 86 10.53 -6.56 -12.00
CA GLY A 86 11.18 -5.30 -12.36
C GLY A 86 11.44 -4.35 -11.17
N ALA A 87 11.40 -4.86 -9.95
CA ALA A 87 11.77 -4.08 -8.77
C ALA A 87 13.30 -3.86 -8.75
N ILE A 88 13.72 -2.62 -8.50
CA ILE A 88 15.12 -2.32 -8.22
C ILE A 88 15.40 -2.73 -6.78
N ALA A 89 16.26 -3.73 -6.61
CA ALA A 89 16.73 -4.21 -5.32
C ALA A 89 18.22 -4.58 -5.43
N ASP A 90 18.96 -4.38 -4.35
CA ASP A 90 20.34 -4.83 -4.22
C ASP A 90 20.47 -5.87 -3.11
N HIS A 91 21.24 -6.91 -3.40
CA HIS A 91 21.62 -7.89 -2.40
C HIS A 91 22.75 -7.33 -1.52
N GLY A 92 22.66 -7.52 -0.22
CA GLY A 92 23.65 -7.01 0.73
C GLY A 92 23.77 -7.85 1.99
N ARG A 93 24.58 -7.37 2.94
CA ARG A 93 24.64 -7.92 4.30
C ARG A 93 24.71 -6.79 5.32
N GLY A 94 24.03 -7.00 6.43
CA GLY A 94 24.12 -6.16 7.61
C GLY A 94 23.21 -4.93 7.58
N VAL A 95 22.58 -4.66 8.71
CA VAL A 95 21.96 -3.36 9.03
C VAL A 95 22.41 -2.92 10.43
N PRO A 96 22.39 -1.60 10.75
CA PRO A 96 22.83 -1.08 12.06
C PRO A 96 21.78 -1.34 13.16
N LEU A 97 21.33 -2.59 13.26
CA LEU A 97 20.39 -3.09 14.25
C LEU A 97 21.01 -4.29 14.95
N LYS A 98 20.89 -4.31 16.28
CA LYS A 98 21.47 -5.36 17.12
C LYS A 98 20.96 -6.73 16.71
N GLY A 99 21.87 -7.64 16.35
CA GLY A 99 21.55 -9.00 15.92
C GLY A 99 21.36 -9.16 14.41
N HIS A 100 21.54 -8.08 13.63
CA HIS A 100 21.38 -8.08 12.17
C HIS A 100 22.62 -7.54 11.44
N GLU A 101 23.74 -7.35 12.13
CA GLU A 101 24.96 -6.74 11.58
C GLU A 101 25.60 -7.56 10.46
N ALA A 102 25.30 -8.88 10.39
CA ALA A 102 25.79 -9.79 9.35
C ALA A 102 24.65 -10.51 8.59
N ALA A 103 23.40 -10.17 8.87
CA ALA A 103 22.23 -10.81 8.26
C ALA A 103 22.22 -10.58 6.73
N PRO A 104 21.75 -11.53 5.92
CA PRO A 104 21.45 -11.27 4.51
C PRO A 104 20.33 -10.22 4.42
N VAL A 105 20.48 -9.25 3.52
CA VAL A 105 19.52 -8.17 3.36
C VAL A 105 19.25 -7.86 1.90
N LEU A 106 18.03 -7.42 1.60
CA LEU A 106 17.70 -6.73 0.36
C LEU A 106 17.51 -5.24 0.63
N ARG A 107 18.18 -4.41 -0.15
CA ARG A 107 18.04 -2.96 -0.14
C ARG A 107 17.19 -2.53 -1.32
N TYR A 108 16.07 -1.87 -1.05
CA TYR A 108 15.22 -1.23 -2.02
C TYR A 108 15.50 0.27 -1.98
N PRO A 109 16.19 0.85 -2.99
CA PRO A 109 16.41 2.28 -3.04
C PRO A 109 15.10 3.06 -3.26
N ASP A 110 15.18 4.38 -3.06
CA ASP A 110 14.14 5.35 -3.42
C ASP A 110 12.75 5.03 -2.84
N GLN A 111 12.71 4.38 -1.67
CA GLN A 111 11.49 4.29 -0.87
C GLN A 111 11.25 5.62 -0.14
N ALA A 112 10.16 5.70 0.62
CA ALA A 112 9.86 6.90 1.38
C ALA A 112 9.26 6.60 2.75
N THR A 113 9.39 7.57 3.64
CA THR A 113 8.65 7.64 4.90
C THR A 113 8.06 9.03 5.04
N PHE A 114 6.90 9.11 5.68
CA PHE A 114 6.17 10.34 5.94
C PHE A 114 5.17 10.11 7.08
N HIS A 115 4.63 11.18 7.63
CA HIS A 115 3.59 11.15 8.66
C HIS A 115 2.20 11.02 8.01
N PRO A 116 1.53 9.85 8.07
CA PRO A 116 0.33 9.58 7.29
C PRO A 116 -0.85 10.49 7.65
N LEU A 117 -1.04 10.84 8.93
CA LEU A 117 -2.15 11.71 9.33
C LEU A 117 -1.95 13.18 8.91
N LYS A 118 -0.70 13.70 8.91
CA LYS A 118 -0.41 15.05 8.42
C LYS A 118 -0.70 15.14 6.91
N TYR A 119 -0.26 14.13 6.16
CA TYR A 119 -0.53 13.99 4.73
C TYR A 119 -2.03 13.90 4.43
N LEU A 120 -2.76 13.00 5.12
CA LEU A 120 -4.21 12.86 4.92
C LEU A 120 -4.98 14.14 5.23
N ARG A 121 -4.58 14.86 6.29
CA ARG A 121 -5.18 16.14 6.65
C ARG A 121 -5.00 17.18 5.53
N ALA A 122 -3.79 17.33 5.01
CA ALA A 122 -3.52 18.27 3.92
C ALA A 122 -4.31 17.92 2.65
N LEU A 123 -4.39 16.63 2.28
CA LEU A 123 -5.21 16.20 1.15
C LEU A 123 -6.70 16.50 1.37
N LEU A 124 -7.20 16.31 2.59
CA LEU A 124 -8.60 16.59 2.92
C LEU A 124 -8.91 18.09 2.85
N ASP A 125 -7.96 18.93 3.24
CA ASP A 125 -8.08 20.38 3.17
C ASP A 125 -8.07 20.85 1.70
N ASP A 126 -7.12 20.39 0.86
CA ASP A 126 -7.11 20.66 -0.60
C ASP A 126 -8.41 20.16 -1.29
N PHE A 127 -8.88 18.96 -0.95
CA PHE A 127 -10.14 18.43 -1.48
C PHE A 127 -11.33 19.34 -1.16
N ARG A 128 -11.40 19.89 0.06
CA ARG A 128 -12.46 20.82 0.47
C ARG A 128 -12.33 22.18 -0.23
N GLU A 129 -11.12 22.69 -0.40
CA GLU A 129 -10.87 23.94 -1.13
C GLU A 129 -11.32 23.86 -2.59
N ARG A 130 -11.22 22.67 -3.20
CA ARG A 130 -11.73 22.38 -4.55
C ARG A 130 -13.25 22.15 -4.61
N GLY A 131 -13.96 22.33 -3.50
CA GLY A 131 -15.42 22.17 -3.39
C GLY A 131 -15.89 20.76 -3.04
N GLY A 132 -14.96 19.85 -2.72
CA GLY A 132 -15.25 18.54 -2.20
C GLY A 132 -15.96 18.60 -0.84
N LYS A 133 -16.84 17.64 -0.58
CA LYS A 133 -17.55 17.53 0.70
C LYS A 133 -17.15 16.23 1.38
N ALA A 134 -16.71 16.34 2.62
CA ALA A 134 -16.30 15.20 3.43
C ALA A 134 -17.12 15.16 4.70
N PHE A 135 -17.71 13.99 4.96
CA PHE A 135 -18.58 13.73 6.09
C PHE A 135 -17.94 12.64 6.95
N ALA A 136 -17.71 12.95 8.23
CA ALA A 136 -17.31 11.97 9.23
C ALA A 136 -18.56 11.44 9.95
N GLU A 137 -18.42 10.33 10.69
CA GLU A 137 -19.51 9.78 11.52
C GLU A 137 -20.81 9.53 10.71
N SER A 138 -20.65 9.20 9.43
CA SER A 138 -21.74 9.01 8.46
C SER A 138 -21.59 7.66 7.78
N ALA A 139 -21.57 6.58 8.57
CA ALA A 139 -21.38 5.23 8.06
C ALA A 139 -22.49 4.87 7.07
N VAL A 140 -22.14 4.40 5.87
CA VAL A 140 -23.11 3.90 4.90
C VAL A 140 -23.62 2.55 5.39
N THR A 141 -24.93 2.42 5.57
CA THR A 141 -25.58 1.20 6.09
C THR A 141 -26.33 0.42 5.01
N GLU A 142 -26.72 1.08 3.92
CA GLU A 142 -27.46 0.46 2.82
C GLU A 142 -27.10 1.12 1.49
N ILE A 143 -27.09 0.32 0.43
CA ILE A 143 -26.76 0.71 -0.93
C ILE A 143 -27.86 0.17 -1.84
N GLU A 144 -28.50 1.04 -2.59
CA GLU A 144 -29.46 0.66 -3.64
C GLU A 144 -28.92 1.08 -5.00
N GLU A 145 -28.79 0.12 -5.91
CA GLU A 145 -28.38 0.34 -7.29
C GLU A 145 -29.62 0.43 -8.19
N GLY A 146 -29.84 1.59 -8.81
CA GLY A 146 -30.95 1.84 -9.74
C GLY A 146 -30.51 2.74 -10.90
N GLU A 147 -31.39 3.62 -11.40
CA GLU A 147 -31.01 4.67 -12.36
C GLU A 147 -29.94 5.62 -11.79
N GLN A 148 -29.96 5.82 -10.47
CA GLN A 148 -28.90 6.44 -9.68
C GLN A 148 -28.59 5.57 -8.47
N ILE A 149 -27.36 5.64 -7.98
CA ILE A 149 -26.94 4.96 -6.75
C ILE A 149 -27.47 5.76 -5.56
N ARG A 150 -28.13 5.07 -4.65
CA ARG A 150 -28.63 5.63 -3.39
C ARG A 150 -27.85 5.01 -2.23
N LEU A 151 -27.30 5.87 -1.37
CA LEU A 151 -26.57 5.49 -0.17
C LEU A 151 -27.33 6.00 1.05
N CYS A 152 -27.78 5.07 1.89
CA CYS A 152 -28.35 5.43 3.20
C CYS A 152 -27.24 5.44 4.23
N VAL A 153 -27.15 6.51 5.01
CA VAL A 153 -26.19 6.62 6.11
C VAL A 153 -26.88 6.41 7.45
N GLU A 154 -26.10 6.00 8.44
CA GLU A 154 -26.51 5.95 9.83
C GLU A 154 -27.16 7.29 10.25
N GLY A 155 -28.31 7.23 10.91
CA GLY A 155 -29.14 8.41 11.20
C GLY A 155 -30.21 8.71 10.14
N GLY A 156 -30.26 7.95 9.04
CA GLY A 156 -31.38 7.95 8.08
C GLY A 156 -31.29 8.99 6.97
N ALA A 157 -30.17 9.72 6.85
CA ALA A 157 -29.94 10.59 5.70
C ALA A 157 -29.62 9.76 4.44
N THR A 158 -29.86 10.35 3.27
CA THR A 158 -29.65 9.69 1.98
C THR A 158 -28.81 10.56 1.07
N ILE A 159 -27.81 9.94 0.43
CA ILE A 159 -26.97 10.54 -0.61
C ILE A 159 -27.28 9.83 -1.94
N THR A 160 -27.44 10.60 -3.02
CA THR A 160 -27.60 10.05 -4.37
C THR A 160 -26.42 10.43 -5.26
N ALA A 161 -25.98 9.52 -6.12
CA ALA A 161 -24.87 9.75 -7.04
C ALA A 161 -25.02 8.91 -8.32
N ASP A 162 -24.45 9.37 -9.42
CA ASP A 162 -24.37 8.58 -10.66
C ASP A 162 -23.28 7.51 -10.58
N ASN A 163 -22.25 7.74 -9.76
CA ASN A 163 -21.13 6.82 -9.55
C ASN A 163 -20.76 6.78 -8.06
N ALA A 164 -20.41 5.59 -7.57
CA ALA A 164 -19.92 5.39 -6.20
C ALA A 164 -18.65 4.55 -6.21
N VAL A 165 -17.67 4.94 -5.39
CA VAL A 165 -16.40 4.21 -5.23
C VAL A 165 -16.29 3.77 -3.77
N PHE A 166 -16.15 2.46 -3.56
CA PHE A 166 -15.94 1.88 -2.24
C PHE A 166 -14.45 1.73 -1.95
N ALA A 167 -13.94 2.59 -1.06
CA ALA A 167 -12.54 2.62 -0.63
C ALA A 167 -12.41 2.32 0.87
N THR A 168 -13.17 1.34 1.37
CA THR A 168 -13.37 1.05 2.81
C THR A 168 -12.30 0.15 3.44
N ASN A 169 -11.23 -0.19 2.70
CA ASN A 169 -10.19 -1.18 3.05
C ASN A 169 -10.70 -2.64 3.22
N SER A 170 -11.92 -2.84 3.70
CA SER A 170 -12.62 -4.12 3.78
C SER A 170 -13.77 -4.19 2.77
N PRO A 171 -14.15 -5.40 2.30
CA PRO A 171 -15.30 -5.56 1.43
C PRO A 171 -16.56 -5.00 2.08
N VAL A 172 -17.34 -4.26 1.31
CA VAL A 172 -18.70 -3.90 1.68
C VAL A 172 -19.60 -5.02 1.18
N ASN A 173 -20.31 -5.69 2.09
CA ASN A 173 -21.29 -6.69 1.70
C ASN A 173 -22.56 -5.94 1.28
N THR A 174 -22.85 -5.93 -0.02
CA THR A 174 -24.20 -5.70 -0.52
C THR A 174 -25.03 -6.95 -0.23
N VAL A 175 -26.17 -6.77 0.43
CA VAL A 175 -27.12 -7.86 0.72
C VAL A 175 -27.95 -8.16 -0.51
#